data_AF-A0A8H3IF31-F1
#
_entry.id   AF-A0A8H3IF31-F1
#
_cell.length_a   1.000
_cell.length_b   1.000
_cell.length_c   1.000
_cell.angle_alpha   90.00
_cell.angle_beta   90.00
_cell.angle_gamma   90.00
#
_symmetry.space_group_name_H-M   'P 1'
#
loop_
_entity.id
_entity.type
_entity.pdbx_description
1 polymer ?
#
loop_
_entity_poly.entity_id
_entity_poly.type
_entity_poly.pdbx_seq_one_letter_code
_entity_poly.pdbx_strand_id
1 'polypeptide(L)'
;MGKLFVLLNIIPIILTALVLFNYYSVIDGVCSRYPDENPKICPLLGHTGHSIEKPEMTALKAGDSFPEGIEFNYVPYTEEKDSITSCGIPQKYNASKEFADKKVVLFAVPGAFTPSCSVSHLPGYIKNLDEIKGKGVDSVIALSMNDPWVMSAWGKANGIKNDNILFMSDSGIAFSKSIGWTRGADRTGRYAMVIDHGKIVYAENEPGGDVTTETTMFRFHKALDVITLFHKPSVPASLRVLTLLKQVSAQASETATEDQAADHSHQNKLQRTEFELNITEDPPTGDQMRTILEYMGARHAGRLVEGATDSGDAIKKLGENPKTFRPPVTVDWNNGRAVAGDNESEIMKMIAQLPIETNSV
;
A
#
# COMPACT_ATOMS: atom_id res chain seq x y z
N MET A 1 51.60 -7.23 47.93
CA MET A 1 50.35 -7.49 48.69
C MET A 1 49.16 -6.59 48.30
N GLY A 2 49.24 -5.68 47.31
CA GLY A 2 48.14 -4.74 47.01
C GLY A 2 47.15 -5.14 45.91
N LYS A 3 47.51 -6.03 44.97
CA LYS A 3 46.63 -6.39 43.82
C LYS A 3 45.68 -7.56 44.08
N LEU A 4 45.98 -8.41 45.07
CA LEU A 4 45.12 -9.56 45.42
C LEU A 4 43.93 -9.15 46.31
N PHE A 5 44.03 -8.03 47.02
CA PHE A 5 43.00 -7.54 47.95
C PHE A 5 41.79 -6.88 47.24
N VAL A 6 41.99 -6.42 45.99
CA VAL A 6 40.92 -5.78 45.19
C VAL A 6 40.04 -6.82 44.50
N LEU A 7 40.61 -7.94 44.01
CA LEU A 7 39.82 -8.99 43.37
C LEU A 7 38.91 -9.74 44.37
N LEU A 8 39.36 -9.96 45.60
CA LEU A 8 38.57 -10.66 46.63
C LEU A 8 37.33 -9.87 47.11
N ASN A 9 37.30 -8.54 46.94
CA ASN A 9 36.16 -7.70 47.35
C ASN A 9 35.15 -7.39 46.23
N ILE A 10 35.48 -7.65 44.96
CA ILE A 10 34.60 -7.35 43.82
C ILE A 10 33.79 -8.58 43.38
N ILE A 11 34.33 -9.79 43.59
CA ILE A 11 33.66 -11.05 43.22
C ILE A 11 32.30 -11.24 43.92
N PRO A 12 32.12 -10.94 45.23
CA PRO A 12 30.81 -11.07 45.86
C PRO A 12 29.78 -10.13 45.25
N ILE A 13 30.17 -8.90 44.91
CA ILE A 13 29.30 -7.85 44.36
C ILE A 13 28.83 -8.23 42.95
N ILE A 14 29.74 -8.75 42.11
CA ILE A 14 29.40 -9.22 40.77
C ILE A 14 28.49 -10.45 40.82
N LEU A 15 28.73 -11.37 41.76
CA LEU A 15 27.90 -12.56 41.91
C LEU A 15 26.49 -12.21 42.41
N THR A 16 26.37 -11.27 43.35
CA THR A 16 25.07 -10.75 43.81
C THR A 16 24.33 -10.01 42.69
N ALA A 17 25.04 -9.22 41.87
CA ALA A 17 24.44 -8.52 40.73
C ALA A 17 23.95 -9.49 39.63
N LEU A 18 24.69 -10.55 39.33
CA LEU A 18 24.28 -11.57 38.36
C LEU A 18 23.09 -12.41 38.85
N VAL A 19 23.05 -12.74 40.14
CA VAL A 19 21.91 -13.44 40.75
C VAL A 19 20.67 -12.55 40.74
N LEU A 20 20.80 -11.25 41.07
CA LEU A 20 19.70 -10.29 40.98
C LEU A 20 19.22 -10.10 39.54
N PHE A 21 20.13 -10.02 38.56
CA PHE A 21 19.77 -9.84 37.15
C PHE A 21 19.01 -11.05 36.58
N ASN A 22 19.44 -12.28 36.92
CA ASN A 22 18.71 -13.50 36.55
C ASN A 22 17.37 -13.61 37.28
N TYR A 23 17.30 -13.20 38.54
CA TYR A 23 16.06 -13.24 39.31
C TYR A 23 15.01 -12.24 38.77
N TYR A 24 15.43 -11.03 38.40
CA TYR A 24 14.55 -10.03 37.75
C TYR A 24 14.09 -10.47 36.36
N SER A 25 14.99 -11.02 35.53
CA SER A 25 14.63 -11.49 34.19
C SER A 25 13.60 -12.62 34.19
N VAL A 26 13.66 -13.51 35.20
CA VAL A 26 12.67 -14.58 35.38
C VAL A 26 11.32 -14.03 35.86
N ILE A 27 11.31 -13.04 36.74
CA ILE A 27 10.08 -12.42 37.25
C ILE A 27 9.36 -11.62 36.16
N ASP A 28 10.09 -10.84 35.35
CA ASP A 28 9.51 -10.10 34.21
C ASP A 28 8.91 -11.05 33.16
N GLY A 29 9.60 -12.15 32.87
CA GLY A 29 9.10 -13.18 31.95
C GLY A 29 7.83 -13.88 32.45
N VAL A 30 7.66 -14.02 33.77
CA VAL A 30 6.47 -14.64 34.39
C VAL A 30 5.32 -13.63 34.49
N CYS A 31 5.55 -12.39 34.94
CA CYS A 31 4.50 -11.36 35.01
C CYS A 31 4.00 -10.94 33.61
N SER A 32 4.84 -10.98 32.57
CA SER A 32 4.41 -10.72 31.19
C SER A 32 3.53 -11.83 30.60
N ARG A 33 3.62 -13.05 31.12
CA ARG A 33 2.94 -14.24 30.54
C ARG A 33 1.66 -14.62 31.29
N TYR A 34 1.58 -14.32 32.59
CA TYR A 34 0.42 -14.63 33.46
C TYR A 34 0.15 -13.52 34.48
N PRO A 35 -0.46 -12.39 34.06
CA PRO A 35 -0.64 -11.22 34.92
C PRO A 35 -1.62 -11.45 36.10
N ASP A 36 -2.56 -12.39 35.98
CA ASP A 36 -3.66 -12.58 36.94
C ASP A 36 -3.41 -13.67 38.00
N GLU A 37 -2.33 -14.46 37.90
CA GLU A 37 -2.13 -15.64 38.74
C GLU A 37 -1.34 -15.38 40.04
N ASN A 38 -0.73 -14.19 40.22
CA ASN A 38 0.10 -13.91 41.40
C ASN A 38 0.03 -12.45 41.89
N PRO A 39 -1.10 -12.02 42.49
CA PRO A 39 -1.36 -10.62 42.83
C PRO A 39 -0.45 -10.02 43.92
N LYS A 40 0.41 -10.82 44.55
CA LYS A 40 1.35 -10.36 45.60
C LYS A 40 2.76 -10.06 45.09
N ILE A 41 3.12 -10.49 43.87
CA ILE A 41 4.51 -10.41 43.37
C ILE A 41 4.70 -9.25 42.39
N CYS A 42 3.80 -9.06 41.42
CA CYS A 42 3.96 -8.04 40.38
C CYS A 42 3.83 -6.55 40.85
N PRO A 43 3.17 -6.16 41.97
CA PRO A 43 3.04 -4.74 42.35
C PRO A 43 4.34 -4.09 42.87
N LEU A 44 5.39 -4.86 43.18
CA LEU A 44 6.65 -4.34 43.75
C LEU A 44 7.63 -3.82 42.67
N LEU A 45 7.33 -4.04 41.39
CA LEU A 45 8.04 -3.44 40.27
C LEU A 45 7.36 -2.11 39.93
N GLY A 46 7.73 -1.07 40.68
CA GLY A 46 7.32 0.30 40.41
C GLY A 46 7.54 0.61 38.93
N HIS A 47 6.45 0.90 38.23
CA HIS A 47 6.43 1.26 36.82
C HIS A 47 7.24 2.53 36.57
N THR A 48 8.54 2.36 36.38
CA THR A 48 9.36 3.23 35.53
C THR A 48 10.00 2.36 34.45
N GLY A 49 9.16 1.54 33.81
CA GLY A 49 9.48 0.98 32.52
C GLY A 49 9.52 2.12 31.51
N HIS A 50 10.68 2.77 31.38
CA HIS A 50 11.10 3.24 30.06
C HIS A 50 11.23 1.97 29.21
N SER A 51 10.12 1.53 28.63
CA SER A 51 10.16 0.85 27.35
C SER A 51 11.05 1.74 26.48
N ILE A 52 12.20 1.24 26.05
CA ILE A 52 12.94 1.91 24.98
C ILE A 52 12.08 1.69 23.73
N GLU A 53 11.02 2.48 23.61
CA GLU A 53 10.40 2.73 22.32
C GLU A 53 11.53 3.30 21.46
N LYS A 54 11.85 2.60 20.36
CA LYS A 54 12.73 3.19 19.34
C LYS A 54 12.16 4.57 19.04
N PRO A 55 12.98 5.63 19.06
CA PRO A 55 12.48 6.98 18.87
C PRO A 55 11.69 7.01 17.56
N GLU A 56 10.43 7.45 17.66
CA GLU A 56 9.59 7.76 16.52
C GLU A 56 10.37 8.79 15.69
N MET A 57 10.79 8.41 14.49
CA MET A 57 11.55 9.30 13.61
C MET A 57 10.57 10.24 12.92
N THR A 58 11.02 11.47 12.73
CA THR A 58 10.29 12.43 11.91
C THR A 58 10.09 11.89 10.50
N ALA A 59 8.99 12.27 9.85
CA ALA A 59 8.73 11.97 8.45
C ALA A 59 9.98 12.25 7.59
N LEU A 60 10.36 11.27 6.77
CA LEU A 60 11.54 11.35 5.91
C LEU A 60 11.31 12.36 4.78
N LYS A 61 12.34 13.10 4.41
CA LYS A 61 12.32 14.03 3.26
C LYS A 61 13.59 13.91 2.43
N ALA A 62 13.55 14.48 1.23
CA ALA A 62 14.75 14.60 0.41
C ALA A 62 15.88 15.31 1.18
N GLY A 63 17.09 14.76 1.07
CA GLY A 63 18.29 15.21 1.77
C GLY A 63 18.64 14.39 3.02
N ASP A 64 17.67 13.71 3.64
CA ASP A 64 17.92 12.87 4.81
C ASP A 64 18.68 11.59 4.44
N SER A 65 19.37 10.99 5.41
CA SER A 65 19.92 9.63 5.27
C SER A 65 18.82 8.60 5.51
N PHE A 66 18.85 7.51 4.75
CA PHE A 66 18.00 6.36 5.03
C PHE A 66 18.34 5.79 6.41
N PRO A 67 17.34 5.46 7.26
CA PRO A 67 17.60 5.05 8.63
C PRO A 67 18.46 3.78 8.73
N GLU A 68 19.26 3.69 9.80
CA GLU A 68 20.08 2.51 10.07
C GLU A 68 19.25 1.36 10.69
N GLY A 69 19.71 0.12 10.49
CA GLY A 69 19.13 -1.07 11.12
C GLY A 69 17.71 -1.42 10.64
N ILE A 70 17.29 -0.94 9.48
CA ILE A 70 16.04 -1.32 8.84
C ILE A 70 16.21 -2.68 8.16
N GLU A 71 15.37 -3.62 8.53
CA GLU A 71 15.28 -4.95 7.91
C GLU A 71 13.86 -5.18 7.40
N PHE A 72 13.75 -5.77 6.21
CA PHE A 72 12.50 -6.29 5.66
C PHE A 72 12.57 -7.81 5.52
N ASN A 73 11.43 -8.46 5.27
CA ASN A 73 11.40 -9.88 4.94
C ASN A 73 10.85 -10.08 3.54
N TYR A 74 11.41 -11.01 2.78
CA TYR A 74 10.91 -11.34 1.44
C TYR A 74 11.19 -12.81 1.12
N VAL A 75 10.51 -13.34 0.11
CA VAL A 75 10.83 -14.66 -0.45
C VAL A 75 11.52 -14.41 -1.80
N PRO A 76 12.81 -14.76 -1.94
CA PRO A 76 13.51 -14.62 -3.22
C PRO A 76 12.83 -15.43 -4.32
N TYR A 77 12.82 -14.88 -5.53
CA TYR A 77 12.35 -15.61 -6.69
C TYR A 77 13.31 -16.76 -7.05
N THR A 78 12.76 -17.93 -7.38
CA THR A 78 13.48 -18.98 -8.10
C THR A 78 12.59 -19.54 -9.20
N GLU A 79 13.18 -19.96 -10.33
CA GLU A 79 12.43 -20.54 -11.44
C GLU A 79 11.63 -21.79 -11.00
N GLU A 80 12.19 -22.62 -10.11
CA GLU A 80 11.46 -23.81 -9.61
C GLU A 80 10.22 -23.46 -8.77
N LYS A 81 10.14 -22.22 -8.29
CA LYS A 81 9.06 -21.71 -7.45
C LYS A 81 8.23 -20.62 -8.14
N ASP A 82 8.27 -20.54 -9.47
CA ASP A 82 7.51 -19.54 -10.26
C ASP A 82 5.99 -19.64 -10.04
N SER A 83 5.46 -20.84 -9.76
CA SER A 83 4.05 -21.03 -9.47
C SER A 83 3.62 -20.23 -8.23
N ILE A 84 2.45 -19.58 -8.32
CA ILE A 84 1.80 -18.88 -7.20
C ILE A 84 1.54 -19.80 -5.99
N THR A 85 1.32 -21.10 -6.24
CA THR A 85 1.09 -22.11 -5.19
C THR A 85 2.38 -22.67 -4.58
N SER A 86 3.55 -22.32 -5.13
CA SER A 86 4.84 -22.76 -4.62
C SER A 86 5.36 -21.81 -3.54
N CYS A 87 5.60 -22.35 -2.34
CA CYS A 87 6.13 -21.57 -1.22
C CYS A 87 7.67 -21.54 -1.23
N GLY A 88 8.24 -20.39 -0.86
CA GLY A 88 9.65 -20.26 -0.50
C GLY A 88 9.84 -20.00 0.99
N ILE A 89 11.11 -20.00 1.42
CA ILE A 89 11.47 -19.67 2.80
C ILE A 89 11.80 -18.18 2.85
N PRO A 90 11.14 -17.39 3.71
CA PRO A 90 11.46 -15.98 3.84
C PRO A 90 12.89 -15.77 4.29
N GLN A 91 13.51 -14.75 3.72
CA GLN A 91 14.84 -14.27 4.07
C GLN A 91 14.73 -12.84 4.59
N LYS A 92 15.61 -12.53 5.54
CA LYS A 92 15.83 -11.16 5.97
C LYS A 92 16.58 -10.39 4.91
N TYR A 93 16.11 -9.19 4.62
CA TYR A 93 16.76 -8.23 3.74
C TYR A 93 17.20 -7.04 4.59
N ASN A 94 18.52 -6.84 4.72
CA ASN A 94 19.06 -5.71 5.47
C ASN A 94 19.02 -4.46 4.59
N ALA A 95 17.90 -3.75 4.63
CA ALA A 95 17.62 -2.61 3.76
C ALA A 95 18.67 -1.51 3.91
N SER A 96 19.02 -1.13 5.15
CA SER A 96 20.02 -0.08 5.39
C SER A 96 21.38 -0.42 4.77
N LYS A 97 21.83 -1.67 4.88
CA LYS A 97 23.10 -2.11 4.31
C LYS A 97 23.05 -2.18 2.79
N GLU A 98 22.00 -2.77 2.24
CA GLU A 98 21.88 -2.96 0.78
C GLU A 98 21.66 -1.64 0.04
N PHE A 99 20.97 -0.68 0.66
CA PHE A 99 20.67 0.62 0.04
C PHE A 99 21.85 1.58 0.08
N ALA A 100 22.85 1.34 0.93
CA ALA A 100 24.04 2.19 1.06
C ALA A 100 24.86 2.28 -0.24
N ASP A 101 24.86 1.22 -1.04
CA ASP A 101 25.63 1.11 -2.28
C ASP A 101 24.76 1.00 -3.54
N LYS A 102 23.45 1.31 -3.43
CA LYS A 102 22.48 1.15 -4.52
C LYS A 102 21.60 2.38 -4.69
N LYS A 103 21.12 2.58 -5.92
CA LYS A 103 19.97 3.44 -6.20
C LYS A 103 18.69 2.61 -6.20
N VAL A 104 17.76 2.95 -5.32
CA VAL A 104 16.56 2.17 -5.01
C VAL A 104 15.33 3.03 -5.18
N VAL A 105 14.32 2.47 -5.86
CA VAL A 105 12.95 2.98 -5.85
C VAL A 105 12.12 2.08 -4.94
N LEU A 106 11.60 2.62 -3.86
CA LEU A 106 10.73 1.93 -2.93
C LEU A 106 9.34 2.55 -3.00
N PHE A 107 8.31 1.72 -3.16
CA PHE A 107 6.94 2.15 -3.02
C PHE A 107 6.22 1.24 -2.04
N ALA A 108 5.44 1.83 -1.14
CA ALA A 108 4.61 1.11 -0.20
C ALA A 108 3.14 1.22 -0.57
N VAL A 109 2.40 0.16 -0.26
CA VAL A 109 0.94 0.11 -0.40
C VAL A 109 0.31 -0.36 0.90
N PRO A 110 -0.95 0.03 1.21
CA PRO A 110 -1.62 -0.43 2.42
C PRO A 110 -1.89 -1.94 2.52
N GLY A 111 -1.89 -2.65 1.40
CA GLY A 111 -2.12 -4.09 1.39
C GLY A 111 -2.03 -4.73 0.01
N ALA A 112 -1.35 -5.86 -0.07
CA ALA A 112 -1.34 -6.74 -1.24
C ALA A 112 -2.77 -7.22 -1.57
N PHE A 113 -3.05 -7.43 -2.85
CA PHE A 113 -4.37 -7.83 -3.39
C PHE A 113 -5.53 -6.87 -3.12
N THR A 114 -5.31 -5.73 -2.45
CA THR A 114 -6.37 -4.74 -2.27
C THR A 114 -6.60 -3.95 -3.57
N PRO A 115 -7.84 -3.45 -3.82
CA PRO A 115 -8.26 -3.01 -5.15
C PRO A 115 -7.40 -1.89 -5.74
N SER A 116 -7.28 -0.74 -5.08
CA SER A 116 -6.44 0.38 -5.57
C SER A 116 -4.96 0.00 -5.67
N CYS A 117 -4.46 -0.86 -4.77
CA CYS A 117 -3.05 -1.25 -4.80
C CYS A 117 -2.73 -2.17 -5.99
N SER A 118 -3.66 -3.06 -6.35
CA SER A 118 -3.45 -4.06 -7.40
C SER A 118 -3.90 -3.59 -8.79
N VAL A 119 -4.85 -2.67 -8.86
CA VAL A 119 -5.42 -2.21 -10.14
C VAL A 119 -4.70 -0.98 -10.70
N SER A 120 -4.26 -0.04 -9.85
CA SER A 120 -3.67 1.21 -10.32
C SER A 120 -2.22 1.41 -9.90
N HIS A 121 -1.88 1.12 -8.64
CA HIS A 121 -0.56 1.47 -8.13
C HIS A 121 0.56 0.56 -8.67
N LEU A 122 0.50 -0.76 -8.36
CA LEU A 122 1.54 -1.70 -8.80
C LEU A 122 1.69 -1.77 -10.33
N PRO A 123 0.61 -1.85 -11.15
CA PRO A 123 0.74 -1.95 -12.60
C PRO A 123 1.52 -0.78 -13.24
N GLY A 124 1.43 0.42 -12.67
CA GLY A 124 2.21 1.58 -13.14
C GLY A 124 3.73 1.37 -13.02
N TYR A 125 4.20 0.78 -11.92
CA TYR A 125 5.62 0.44 -11.74
C TYR A 125 6.05 -0.70 -12.66
N ILE A 126 5.19 -1.68 -12.89
CA ILE A 126 5.46 -2.80 -13.81
C ILE A 126 5.62 -2.29 -15.24
N LYS A 127 4.67 -1.48 -15.71
CA LYS A 127 4.66 -0.93 -17.06
C LYS A 127 5.90 -0.07 -17.35
N ASN A 128 6.36 0.70 -16.36
CA ASN A 128 7.48 1.63 -16.50
C ASN A 128 8.80 1.06 -15.99
N LEU A 129 8.88 -0.24 -15.67
CA LEU A 129 10.03 -0.83 -14.99
C LEU A 129 11.34 -0.64 -15.77
N ASP A 130 11.30 -0.83 -17.10
CA ASP A 130 12.48 -0.67 -17.96
C ASP A 130 12.96 0.79 -17.99
N GLU A 131 12.04 1.76 -17.99
CA GLU A 131 12.40 3.18 -17.91
C GLU A 131 13.01 3.53 -16.55
N ILE A 132 12.44 2.99 -15.47
CA ILE A 132 12.95 3.18 -14.10
C ILE A 132 14.38 2.63 -14.00
N LYS A 133 14.59 1.38 -14.43
CA LYS A 133 15.92 0.74 -14.46
C LYS A 133 16.89 1.49 -15.38
N GLY A 134 16.42 1.98 -16.53
CA GLY A 134 17.20 2.80 -17.47
C GLY A 134 17.74 4.10 -16.87
N LYS A 135 17.16 4.61 -15.77
CA LYS A 135 17.65 5.77 -14.99
C LYS A 135 18.71 5.40 -13.95
N GLY A 136 19.29 4.21 -14.06
CA GLY A 136 20.34 3.69 -13.18
C GLY A 136 19.82 3.20 -11.83
N VAL A 137 18.55 2.79 -11.74
CA VAL A 137 17.96 2.20 -10.52
C VAL A 137 18.35 0.73 -10.45
N ASP A 138 19.06 0.34 -9.40
CA ASP A 138 19.53 -1.02 -9.16
C ASP A 138 18.41 -1.94 -8.63
N SER A 139 17.45 -1.38 -7.89
CA SER A 139 16.38 -2.17 -7.26
C SER A 139 15.07 -1.40 -7.16
N VAL A 140 13.97 -2.07 -7.49
CA VAL A 140 12.61 -1.58 -7.29
C VAL A 140 11.93 -2.46 -6.24
N ILE A 141 11.32 -1.84 -5.22
CA ILE A 141 10.78 -2.53 -4.04
C ILE A 141 9.31 -2.19 -3.86
N ALA A 142 8.47 -3.22 -3.78
CA ALA A 142 7.08 -3.14 -3.37
C ALA A 142 6.96 -3.54 -1.89
N LEU A 143 6.62 -2.59 -1.02
CA LEU A 143 6.54 -2.80 0.43
C LEU A 143 5.09 -2.83 0.92
N SER A 144 4.76 -3.72 1.85
CA SER A 144 3.47 -3.75 2.55
C SER A 144 3.60 -4.39 3.93
N MET A 145 2.63 -4.19 4.81
CA MET A 145 2.56 -4.85 6.12
C MET A 145 2.40 -6.38 6.02
N ASN A 146 1.90 -6.88 4.87
CA ASN A 146 1.60 -8.30 4.68
C ASN A 146 2.83 -9.17 4.89
N ASP A 147 2.62 -10.42 5.32
CA ASP A 147 3.70 -11.39 5.50
C ASP A 147 4.44 -11.67 4.17
N PRO A 148 5.70 -12.14 4.24
CA PRO A 148 6.53 -12.34 3.04
C PRO A 148 5.98 -13.39 2.05
N TRP A 149 5.15 -14.34 2.49
CA TRP A 149 4.54 -15.32 1.58
C TRP A 149 3.43 -14.68 0.77
N VAL A 150 2.58 -13.88 1.40
CA VAL A 150 1.55 -13.09 0.71
C VAL A 150 2.20 -12.13 -0.29
N MET A 151 3.27 -11.44 0.11
CA MET A 151 4.01 -10.55 -0.78
C MET A 151 4.62 -11.29 -1.97
N SER A 152 5.21 -12.48 -1.74
CA SER A 152 5.72 -13.34 -2.82
C SER A 152 4.62 -13.79 -3.79
N ALA A 153 3.49 -14.27 -3.26
CA ALA A 153 2.35 -14.69 -4.07
C ALA A 153 1.77 -13.52 -4.88
N TRP A 154 1.74 -12.31 -4.31
CA TRP A 154 1.29 -11.11 -5.01
C TRP A 154 2.21 -10.74 -6.18
N GLY A 155 3.53 -10.81 -5.99
CA GLY A 155 4.49 -10.62 -7.09
C GLY A 155 4.27 -11.62 -8.22
N LYS A 156 4.12 -12.91 -7.90
CA LYS A 156 3.86 -13.98 -8.88
C LYS A 156 2.52 -13.80 -9.60
N ALA A 157 1.47 -13.41 -8.87
CA ALA A 157 0.16 -13.11 -9.44
C ALA A 157 0.20 -11.99 -10.49
N ASN A 158 1.17 -11.07 -10.35
CA ASN A 158 1.41 -9.97 -11.29
C ASN A 158 2.53 -10.27 -12.30
N GLY A 159 2.95 -11.53 -12.42
CA GLY A 159 3.92 -11.98 -13.43
C GLY A 159 5.35 -11.51 -13.19
N ILE A 160 5.70 -11.11 -11.96
CA ILE A 160 7.05 -10.66 -11.62
C ILE A 160 7.99 -11.85 -11.51
N LYS A 161 9.13 -11.75 -12.20
CA LYS A 161 10.16 -12.79 -12.30
C LYS A 161 11.53 -12.21 -12.05
N ASN A 162 12.50 -13.06 -11.70
CA ASN A 162 13.93 -12.71 -11.58
C ASN A 162 14.18 -11.49 -10.68
N ASP A 163 13.38 -11.34 -9.62
CA ASP A 163 13.48 -10.22 -8.70
C ASP A 163 13.44 -8.83 -9.39
N ASN A 164 12.73 -8.75 -10.53
CA ASN A 164 12.54 -7.52 -11.28
C ASN A 164 11.96 -6.38 -10.44
N ILE A 165 11.06 -6.75 -9.52
CA ILE A 165 10.60 -5.94 -8.40
C ILE A 165 10.64 -6.86 -7.18
N LEU A 166 11.22 -6.40 -6.07
CA LEU A 166 11.29 -7.13 -4.82
C LEU A 166 10.04 -6.87 -3.99
N PHE A 167 9.28 -7.92 -3.68
CA PHE A 167 8.05 -7.84 -2.89
C PHE A 167 8.37 -8.11 -1.41
N MET A 168 8.41 -7.06 -0.61
CA MET A 168 8.91 -7.07 0.75
C MET A 168 7.81 -6.83 1.79
N SER A 169 7.97 -7.48 2.93
CA SER A 169 7.16 -7.35 4.13
C SER A 169 7.81 -6.36 5.10
N ASP A 170 7.07 -5.30 5.44
CA ASP A 170 7.33 -4.45 6.60
C ASP A 170 6.74 -5.13 7.85
N SER A 171 7.47 -6.12 8.37
CA SER A 171 6.96 -6.99 9.44
C SER A 171 6.68 -6.19 10.71
N GLY A 172 5.43 -6.24 11.17
CA GLY A 172 4.97 -5.43 12.31
C GLY A 172 4.83 -3.93 12.00
N ILE A 173 4.99 -3.53 10.73
CA ILE A 173 4.94 -2.14 10.25
C ILE A 173 6.05 -1.32 10.92
N ALA A 174 7.16 -1.96 11.26
CA ALA A 174 8.21 -1.36 12.08
C ALA A 174 8.82 -0.14 11.37
N PHE A 175 9.10 -0.26 10.07
CA PHE A 175 9.65 0.85 9.30
C PHE A 175 8.62 1.96 9.12
N SER A 176 7.43 1.63 8.60
CA SER A 176 6.44 2.65 8.27
C SER A 176 5.90 3.37 9.52
N LYS A 177 5.80 2.69 10.67
CA LYS A 177 5.52 3.34 11.97
C LYS A 177 6.63 4.27 12.39
N SER A 178 7.89 3.84 12.25
CA SER A 178 9.02 4.65 12.68
C SER A 178 9.17 5.96 11.91
N ILE A 179 8.55 6.10 10.73
CA ILE A 179 8.56 7.34 9.93
C ILE A 179 7.20 8.04 9.90
N GLY A 180 6.21 7.54 10.67
CA GLY A 180 4.86 8.10 10.73
C GLY A 180 4.03 7.92 9.45
N TRP A 181 4.38 6.99 8.56
CA TRP A 181 3.69 6.77 7.28
C TRP A 181 2.86 5.49 7.30
N THR A 182 1.92 5.42 8.25
CA THR A 182 0.95 4.34 8.34
C THR A 182 -0.42 4.78 7.85
N ARG A 183 -1.28 3.81 7.53
CA ARG A 183 -2.72 4.04 7.29
C ARG A 183 -3.48 3.38 8.43
N GLY A 184 -3.94 4.17 9.39
CA GLY A 184 -4.50 3.64 10.62
C GLY A 184 -3.45 2.93 11.48
N ALA A 185 -3.91 2.04 12.37
CA ALA A 185 -3.05 1.40 13.37
C ALA A 185 -2.26 0.19 12.85
N ASP A 186 -2.71 -0.42 11.76
CA ASP A 186 -2.34 -1.78 11.35
C ASP A 186 -1.95 -1.90 9.86
N ARG A 187 -1.80 -0.79 9.14
CA ARG A 187 -1.34 -0.81 7.75
C ARG A 187 -0.20 0.15 7.47
N THR A 188 0.62 -0.23 6.51
CA THR A 188 1.50 0.68 5.79
C THR A 188 0.67 1.78 5.12
N GLY A 189 1.24 2.98 5.01
CA GLY A 189 0.68 4.04 4.18
C GLY A 189 0.80 3.71 2.69
N ARG A 190 0.41 4.67 1.84
CA ARG A 190 0.84 4.65 0.45
C ARG A 190 1.86 5.74 0.26
N TYR A 191 3.09 5.37 -0.04
CA TYR A 191 4.19 6.31 -0.17
C TYR A 191 5.21 5.81 -1.17
N ALA A 192 6.05 6.72 -1.66
CA ALA A 192 7.16 6.39 -2.54
C ALA A 192 8.43 7.12 -2.06
N MET A 193 9.56 6.44 -2.21
CA MET A 193 10.89 6.95 -1.92
C MET A 193 11.86 6.59 -3.03
N VAL A 194 12.76 7.50 -3.32
CA VAL A 194 13.98 7.22 -4.08
C VAL A 194 15.15 7.41 -3.14
N ILE A 195 15.93 6.35 -2.99
CA ILE A 195 17.13 6.31 -2.17
C ILE A 195 18.32 6.15 -3.13
N ASP A 196 19.32 7.01 -3.02
CA ASP A 196 20.53 6.99 -3.83
C ASP A 196 21.73 6.84 -2.89
N HIS A 197 22.30 5.64 -2.83
CA HIS A 197 23.44 5.29 -1.97
C HIS A 197 23.22 5.70 -0.50
N GLY A 198 22.11 5.21 0.06
CA GLY A 198 21.71 5.49 1.44
C GLY A 198 21.19 6.91 1.69
N LYS A 199 21.13 7.77 0.68
CA LYS A 199 20.57 9.12 0.80
C LYS A 199 19.20 9.22 0.15
N ILE A 200 18.23 9.78 0.87
CA ILE A 200 16.89 10.01 0.35
C ILE A 200 16.96 11.20 -0.61
N VAL A 201 16.66 10.96 -1.88
CA VAL A 201 16.59 12.02 -2.91
C VAL A 201 15.15 12.38 -3.25
N TYR A 202 14.20 11.52 -2.88
CA TYR A 202 12.77 11.76 -2.97
C TYR A 202 12.02 10.94 -1.92
N ALA A 203 10.96 11.52 -1.36
CA ALA A 203 10.15 10.94 -0.31
C ALA A 203 8.79 11.65 -0.26
N GLU A 204 7.71 10.95 -0.60
CA GLU A 204 6.35 11.47 -0.45
C GLU A 204 5.41 10.37 0.04
N ASN A 205 4.50 10.76 0.92
CA ASN A 205 3.43 9.93 1.45
C ASN A 205 2.08 10.51 1.00
N GLU A 206 1.20 9.67 0.48
CA GLU A 206 -0.18 10.07 0.22
C GLU A 206 -0.84 10.42 1.55
N PRO A 207 -1.50 11.59 1.64
CA PRO A 207 -2.18 11.98 2.86
C PRO A 207 -3.29 10.98 3.17
N GLY A 208 -3.05 10.15 4.18
CA GLY A 208 -3.98 9.14 4.68
C GLY A 208 -4.94 9.72 5.71
N GLY A 209 -5.60 10.84 5.40
CA GLY A 209 -6.41 11.57 6.39
C GLY A 209 -5.54 12.29 7.42
N ASP A 210 -5.72 13.61 7.50
CA ASP A 210 -4.99 14.61 8.29
C ASP A 210 -3.48 14.79 7.99
N VAL A 211 -3.21 15.90 7.29
CA VAL A 211 -2.09 16.86 7.42
C VAL A 211 -1.41 17.25 6.09
N THR A 212 -1.11 18.54 6.04
CA THR A 212 -0.74 19.49 4.99
C THR A 212 0.54 19.18 4.22
N THR A 213 0.46 19.38 2.90
CA THR A 213 1.52 19.23 1.90
C THR A 213 2.37 20.49 1.75
N GLU A 214 3.70 20.35 1.72
CA GLU A 214 4.56 21.27 0.98
C GLU A 214 5.71 20.53 0.25
N THR A 215 5.80 20.83 -1.04
CA THR A 215 7.00 20.93 -1.91
C THR A 215 7.66 19.68 -2.52
N THR A 216 7.23 19.38 -3.76
CA THR A 216 7.94 19.40 -5.06
C THR A 216 9.41 18.94 -5.18
N MET A 217 9.64 17.82 -5.88
CA MET A 217 10.58 17.73 -7.03
C MET A 217 10.44 16.46 -7.92
N PHE A 218 9.50 15.57 -7.64
CA PHE A 218 8.90 14.69 -8.65
C PHE A 218 7.40 14.93 -8.55
N ARG A 219 6.76 15.53 -9.57
CA ARG A 219 5.30 15.62 -9.58
C ARG A 219 4.72 14.22 -9.81
N PHE A 220 4.63 13.43 -8.76
CA PHE A 220 3.46 12.59 -8.61
C PHE A 220 2.37 13.56 -8.16
N HIS A 221 1.57 14.05 -9.12
CA HIS A 221 0.26 14.58 -8.73
C HIS A 221 -0.38 13.51 -7.84
N LYS A 222 -1.03 13.92 -6.75
CA LYS A 222 -1.81 13.02 -5.87
C LYS A 222 -2.43 11.94 -6.75
N ALA A 223 -2.18 10.65 -6.45
CA ALA A 223 -2.63 9.59 -7.35
C ALA A 223 -4.13 9.73 -7.52
N LEU A 224 -4.53 10.08 -8.75
CA LEU A 224 -5.90 10.36 -9.09
C LEU A 224 -6.73 9.10 -8.79
N ASP A 225 -7.95 9.30 -8.32
CA ASP A 225 -8.86 8.16 -8.16
C ASP A 225 -9.03 7.50 -9.53
N VAL A 226 -8.90 6.17 -9.58
CA VAL A 226 -8.97 5.46 -10.86
C VAL A 226 -10.40 5.01 -11.09
N ILE A 227 -11.03 5.60 -12.10
CA ILE A 227 -12.32 5.17 -12.61
C ILE A 227 -12.08 4.18 -13.74
N THR A 228 -12.43 2.93 -13.52
CA THR A 228 -12.37 1.89 -14.56
C THR A 228 -13.72 1.72 -15.23
N LEU A 229 -13.75 1.79 -16.56
CA LEU A 229 -14.88 1.39 -17.38
C LEU A 229 -14.60 0.05 -18.06
N PHE A 230 -15.37 -0.97 -17.71
CA PHE A 230 -15.49 -2.20 -18.49
C PHE A 230 -16.44 -1.95 -19.65
N HIS A 231 -15.89 -1.84 -20.85
CA HIS A 231 -16.56 -1.39 -22.07
C HIS A 231 -16.72 -2.53 -23.09
N LYS A 232 -17.68 -2.38 -24.01
CA LYS A 232 -17.72 -3.19 -25.24
C LYS A 232 -18.27 -2.38 -26.42
N PRO A 233 -17.52 -2.20 -27.52
CA PRO A 233 -17.95 -1.35 -28.63
C PRO A 233 -19.26 -1.79 -29.28
N SER A 234 -19.55 -3.10 -29.26
CA SER A 234 -20.77 -3.67 -29.83
C SER A 234 -22.04 -3.38 -29.01
N VAL A 235 -21.93 -2.74 -27.83
CA VAL A 235 -23.06 -2.46 -26.94
C VAL A 235 -23.34 -0.94 -26.94
N PRO A 236 -24.48 -0.47 -27.47
CA PRO A 236 -24.78 0.97 -27.56
C PRO A 236 -24.76 1.70 -26.21
N ALA A 237 -25.27 1.06 -25.15
CA ALA A 237 -25.20 1.60 -23.78
C ALA A 237 -23.75 1.82 -23.32
N SER A 238 -22.84 0.94 -23.73
CA SER A 238 -21.43 1.03 -23.38
C SER A 238 -20.72 2.17 -24.10
N LEU A 239 -21.08 2.46 -25.35
CA LEU A 239 -20.56 3.62 -26.09
C LEU A 239 -21.02 4.95 -25.49
N ARG A 240 -22.27 5.02 -24.98
CA ARG A 240 -22.77 6.22 -24.28
C ARG A 240 -21.94 6.51 -23.04
N VAL A 241 -21.74 5.52 -22.18
CA VAL A 241 -20.93 5.68 -20.96
C VAL A 241 -19.47 6.03 -21.28
N LEU A 242 -18.88 5.37 -22.29
CA LEU A 242 -17.53 5.69 -22.74
C LEU A 242 -17.39 7.16 -23.17
N THR A 243 -18.35 7.65 -23.95
CA THR A 243 -18.36 9.03 -24.43
C THR A 243 -18.52 10.01 -23.27
N LEU A 244 -19.46 9.74 -22.37
CA LEU A 244 -19.67 10.53 -21.15
C LEU A 244 -18.39 10.63 -20.32
N LEU A 245 -17.79 9.49 -19.95
CA LEU A 245 -16.59 9.47 -19.10
C LEU A 245 -15.40 10.15 -19.78
N LYS A 246 -15.21 9.97 -21.09
CA LYS A 246 -14.17 10.68 -21.83
C LYS A 246 -14.39 12.19 -21.83
N GLN A 247 -15.63 12.64 -22.02
CA GLN A 247 -15.97 14.05 -21.97
C GLN A 247 -15.70 14.64 -20.58
N VAL A 248 -16.14 13.96 -19.52
CA VAL A 248 -15.94 14.43 -18.14
C VAL A 248 -14.45 14.43 -17.77
N SER A 249 -13.71 13.40 -18.16
CA SER A 249 -12.26 13.31 -17.94
C SER A 249 -11.50 14.42 -18.71
N ALA A 250 -11.84 14.66 -19.98
CA ALA A 250 -11.23 15.73 -20.78
C ALA A 250 -11.53 17.13 -20.20
N GLN A 251 -12.77 17.39 -19.79
CA GLN A 251 -13.15 18.64 -19.13
C GLN A 251 -12.38 18.85 -17.83
N ALA A 252 -12.20 17.79 -17.02
CA ALA A 252 -11.40 17.88 -15.80
C ALA A 252 -9.93 18.26 -16.09
N SER A 253 -9.34 17.73 -17.16
CA SER A 253 -7.94 18.02 -17.54
C SER A 253 -7.74 19.38 -18.23
N GLU A 254 -8.67 19.85 -19.07
CA GLU A 254 -8.54 21.14 -19.77
C GLU A 254 -8.60 22.33 -18.79
N THR A 255 -9.52 22.27 -17.82
CA THR A 255 -9.69 23.33 -16.82
C THR A 255 -8.50 23.46 -15.84
N ALA A 256 -7.64 22.43 -15.74
CA ALA A 256 -6.40 22.48 -14.95
C ALA A 256 -5.28 23.30 -15.63
N THR A 257 -5.38 23.52 -16.95
CA THR A 257 -4.35 24.24 -17.73
C THR A 257 -4.66 25.74 -17.84
N GLU A 258 -5.93 26.15 -17.72
CA GLU A 258 -6.39 27.54 -17.85
C GLU A 258 -6.19 28.41 -16.58
N ASP A 259 -6.00 27.81 -15.39
CA ASP A 259 -5.85 28.54 -14.11
C ASP A 259 -4.53 29.35 -13.99
N GLN A 260 -3.70 29.42 -15.05
CA GLN A 260 -2.57 30.35 -15.14
C GLN A 260 -2.96 31.73 -15.69
N ALA A 261 -4.15 31.89 -16.28
CA ALA A 261 -4.56 33.18 -16.86
C ALA A 261 -6.07 33.25 -17.16
N ALA A 262 -6.91 33.62 -16.19
CA ALA A 262 -8.03 34.55 -16.43
C ALA A 262 -8.90 34.81 -15.20
N ASP A 263 -9.41 36.04 -15.17
CA ASP A 263 -10.31 36.65 -14.20
C ASP A 263 -11.80 36.37 -14.53
N HIS A 264 -12.60 36.15 -13.49
CA HIS A 264 -14.07 36.03 -13.36
C HIS A 264 -14.97 35.52 -14.54
N SER A 265 -15.74 34.43 -14.30
CA SER A 265 -17.22 34.47 -14.38
C SER A 265 -17.88 33.19 -13.83
N HIS A 266 -19.04 33.37 -13.19
CA HIS A 266 -19.87 32.31 -12.63
C HIS A 266 -20.45 31.40 -13.72
N GLN A 267 -19.93 30.19 -13.87
CA GLN A 267 -20.63 29.09 -14.54
C GLN A 267 -20.65 27.82 -13.68
N ASN A 268 -21.67 27.00 -13.95
CA ASN A 268 -22.26 26.01 -13.07
C ASN A 268 -21.23 24.99 -12.55
N LYS A 269 -21.16 24.91 -11.21
CA LYS A 269 -20.13 24.22 -10.43
C LYS A 269 -20.32 22.69 -10.47
N LEU A 270 -20.04 22.04 -11.61
CA LEU A 270 -19.59 20.65 -11.58
C LEU A 270 -18.16 20.69 -11.05
N GLN A 271 -18.08 20.47 -9.75
CA GLN A 271 -17.03 20.95 -8.88
C GLN A 271 -15.78 20.07 -9.03
N ARG A 272 -14.78 20.56 -9.78
CA ARG A 272 -13.34 20.20 -9.73
C ARG A 272 -13.04 18.80 -9.21
N THR A 273 -13.20 17.80 -10.06
CA THR A 273 -12.69 16.46 -9.75
C THR A 273 -11.87 15.92 -10.91
N GLU A 274 -10.56 15.88 -10.71
CA GLU A 274 -9.64 15.17 -11.59
C GLU A 274 -9.62 13.68 -11.21
N PHE A 275 -9.63 12.79 -12.20
CA PHE A 275 -9.55 11.34 -12.01
C PHE A 275 -8.87 10.69 -13.21
N GLU A 276 -8.24 9.52 -13.00
CA GLU A 276 -7.66 8.74 -14.10
C GLU A 276 -8.73 7.79 -14.67
N LEU A 277 -9.02 7.93 -15.96
CA LEU A 277 -9.97 7.06 -16.66
C LEU A 277 -9.24 5.86 -17.29
N ASN A 278 -9.45 4.68 -16.73
CA ASN A 278 -8.99 3.41 -17.30
C ASN A 278 -10.14 2.75 -18.10
N ILE A 279 -9.90 2.42 -19.37
CA ILE A 279 -10.90 1.77 -20.23
C ILE A 279 -10.39 0.40 -20.63
N THR A 280 -11.19 -0.63 -20.39
CA THR A 280 -10.85 -2.00 -20.79
C THR A 280 -12.02 -2.65 -21.54
N GLU A 281 -11.70 -3.43 -22.58
CA GLU A 281 -12.67 -4.27 -23.28
C GLU A 281 -12.70 -5.70 -22.76
N ASP A 282 -11.69 -6.09 -21.98
CA ASP A 282 -11.64 -7.39 -21.33
C ASP A 282 -12.61 -7.41 -20.14
N PRO A 283 -13.29 -8.55 -19.91
CA PRO A 283 -14.11 -8.71 -18.71
C PRO A 283 -13.25 -8.64 -17.44
N PRO A 284 -13.84 -8.27 -16.29
CA PRO A 284 -13.11 -8.26 -15.03
C PRO A 284 -12.56 -9.65 -14.69
N THR A 285 -11.40 -9.69 -14.02
CA THR A 285 -10.91 -10.94 -13.41
C THR A 285 -11.86 -11.44 -12.33
N GLY A 286 -11.73 -12.69 -11.90
CA GLY A 286 -12.58 -13.25 -10.83
C GLY A 286 -12.55 -12.43 -9.53
N ASP A 287 -11.38 -11.91 -9.16
CA ASP A 287 -11.24 -11.08 -7.97
C ASP A 287 -11.82 -9.68 -8.19
N GLN A 288 -11.59 -9.06 -9.35
CA GLN A 288 -12.25 -7.80 -9.71
C GLN A 288 -13.78 -7.95 -9.68
N MET A 289 -14.32 -9.03 -10.25
CA MET A 289 -15.76 -9.31 -10.24
C MET A 289 -16.28 -9.45 -8.80
N ARG A 290 -15.58 -10.18 -7.94
CA ARG A 290 -15.96 -10.31 -6.51
C ARG A 290 -16.04 -8.93 -5.85
N THR A 291 -15.01 -8.09 -6.03
CA THR A 291 -14.98 -6.74 -5.46
C THR A 291 -16.10 -5.85 -6.02
N ILE A 292 -16.37 -5.89 -7.33
CA ILE A 292 -17.46 -5.11 -7.95
C ILE A 292 -18.82 -5.53 -7.35
N LEU A 293 -19.04 -6.84 -7.17
CA LEU A 293 -20.27 -7.36 -6.55
C LEU A 293 -20.42 -6.92 -5.10
N GLU A 294 -19.32 -6.81 -4.35
CA GLU A 294 -19.32 -6.26 -2.98
C GLU A 294 -19.71 -4.78 -2.98
N TYR A 295 -19.17 -3.98 -3.89
CA TYR A 295 -19.49 -2.55 -4.02
C TYR A 295 -20.95 -2.30 -4.41
N MET A 296 -21.51 -3.14 -5.27
CA MET A 296 -22.92 -3.04 -5.67
C MET A 296 -23.87 -3.63 -4.63
N GLY A 297 -23.39 -4.59 -3.82
CA GLY A 297 -24.20 -5.45 -2.97
C GLY A 297 -24.65 -6.73 -3.67
N ALA A 298 -24.63 -7.86 -2.94
CA ALA A 298 -24.80 -9.22 -3.47
C ALA A 298 -26.08 -9.49 -4.28
N ARG A 299 -27.10 -8.63 -4.20
CA ARG A 299 -28.38 -8.78 -4.94
C ARG A 299 -28.29 -8.40 -6.42
N HIS A 300 -27.14 -7.92 -6.89
CA HIS A 300 -26.98 -7.40 -8.24
C HIS A 300 -26.16 -8.30 -9.19
N ALA A 301 -25.90 -9.55 -8.81
CA ALA A 301 -25.15 -10.51 -9.61
C ALA A 301 -25.67 -10.65 -11.06
N GLY A 302 -26.98 -10.80 -11.23
CA GLY A 302 -27.62 -10.91 -12.55
C GLY A 302 -27.54 -9.65 -13.43
N ARG A 303 -27.18 -8.49 -12.85
CA ARG A 303 -26.91 -7.27 -13.62
C ARG A 303 -25.53 -7.29 -14.28
N LEU A 304 -24.56 -7.95 -13.65
CA LEU A 304 -23.18 -8.04 -14.14
C LEU A 304 -22.92 -9.29 -14.98
N VAL A 305 -23.58 -10.39 -14.64
CA VAL A 305 -23.39 -11.69 -15.30
C VAL A 305 -24.74 -12.30 -15.65
N GLU A 306 -24.90 -12.67 -16.91
CA GLU A 306 -26.13 -13.25 -17.42
C GLU A 306 -26.54 -14.52 -16.68
N GLY A 307 -27.76 -14.50 -16.13
CA GLY A 307 -28.36 -15.63 -15.44
C GLY A 307 -27.67 -15.99 -14.13
N ALA A 308 -26.85 -15.11 -13.56
CA ALA A 308 -26.27 -15.30 -12.24
C ALA A 308 -27.28 -14.97 -11.13
N THR A 309 -27.43 -15.85 -10.15
CA THR A 309 -28.36 -15.66 -9.02
C THR A 309 -27.70 -15.01 -7.80
N ASP A 310 -26.41 -15.22 -7.63
CA ASP A 310 -25.61 -14.74 -6.52
C ASP A 310 -24.16 -14.49 -6.94
N SER A 311 -23.34 -13.98 -6.02
CA SER A 311 -21.96 -13.63 -6.30
C SER A 311 -21.08 -14.83 -6.67
N GLY A 312 -21.30 -15.99 -6.05
CA GLY A 312 -20.52 -17.19 -6.34
C GLY A 312 -20.83 -17.74 -7.74
N ASP A 313 -22.11 -17.77 -8.08
CA ASP A 313 -22.59 -18.17 -9.40
C ASP A 313 -22.11 -17.20 -10.49
N ALA A 314 -22.09 -15.89 -10.23
CA ALA A 314 -21.54 -14.90 -11.15
C ALA A 314 -20.05 -15.14 -11.45
N ILE A 315 -19.22 -15.33 -10.42
CA ILE A 315 -17.77 -15.58 -10.59
C ILE A 315 -17.54 -16.87 -11.36
N LYS A 316 -18.28 -17.94 -11.03
CA LYS A 316 -18.17 -19.23 -11.72
C LYS A 316 -18.53 -19.09 -13.21
N LYS A 317 -19.69 -18.52 -13.52
CA LYS A 317 -20.15 -18.34 -14.92
C LYS A 317 -19.23 -17.46 -15.74
N LEU A 318 -18.67 -16.42 -15.13
CA LEU A 318 -17.69 -15.56 -15.78
C LEU A 318 -16.42 -16.34 -16.16
N GLY A 319 -15.93 -17.18 -15.24
CA GLY A 319 -14.77 -18.05 -15.50
C GLY A 319 -15.02 -19.12 -16.56
N GLU A 320 -16.24 -19.68 -16.62
CA GLU A 320 -16.63 -20.68 -17.63
C GLU A 320 -16.85 -20.06 -19.01
N ASN A 321 -17.50 -18.90 -19.06
CA ASN A 321 -17.80 -18.20 -20.30
C ASN A 321 -17.76 -16.67 -20.10
N PRO A 322 -16.65 -16.02 -20.48
CA PRO A 322 -16.49 -14.58 -20.29
C PRO A 322 -17.53 -13.72 -21.06
N LYS A 323 -18.21 -14.30 -22.08
CA LYS A 323 -19.28 -13.61 -22.82
C LYS A 323 -20.56 -13.39 -22.02
N THR A 324 -20.70 -14.05 -20.87
CA THR A 324 -21.83 -13.85 -19.94
C THR A 324 -21.76 -12.50 -19.22
N PHE A 325 -20.59 -11.84 -19.22
CA PHE A 325 -20.43 -10.51 -18.66
C PHE A 325 -21.26 -9.47 -19.40
N ARG A 326 -21.89 -8.57 -18.65
CA ARG A 326 -22.80 -7.52 -19.15
C ARG A 326 -22.17 -6.13 -18.98
N PRO A 327 -21.43 -5.62 -19.99
CA PRO A 327 -20.98 -4.24 -20.01
C PRO A 327 -22.12 -3.27 -20.36
N PRO A 328 -22.02 -1.98 -20.03
CA PRO A 328 -20.91 -1.35 -19.30
C PRO A 328 -20.97 -1.55 -17.79
N VAL A 329 -19.81 -1.50 -17.15
CA VAL A 329 -19.69 -1.39 -15.69
C VAL A 329 -18.64 -0.33 -15.39
N THR A 330 -19.02 0.71 -14.64
CA THR A 330 -18.11 1.77 -14.19
C THR A 330 -17.77 1.52 -12.73
N VAL A 331 -16.49 1.55 -12.38
CA VAL A 331 -15.99 1.18 -11.06
C VAL A 331 -15.06 2.25 -10.54
N ASP A 332 -15.32 2.72 -9.32
CA ASP A 332 -14.43 3.53 -8.50
C ASP A 332 -13.83 2.61 -7.42
N TRP A 333 -12.60 2.19 -7.66
CA TRP A 333 -11.86 1.27 -6.77
C TRP A 333 -11.42 1.94 -5.47
N ASN A 334 -11.29 3.26 -5.48
CA ASN A 334 -10.76 4.03 -4.36
C ASN A 334 -11.84 4.24 -3.30
N ASN A 335 -13.07 4.51 -3.72
CA ASN A 335 -14.20 4.78 -2.83
C ASN A 335 -15.21 3.63 -2.72
N GLY A 336 -14.91 2.49 -3.34
CA GLY A 336 -15.67 1.25 -3.17
C GLY A 336 -17.04 1.28 -3.81
N ARG A 337 -17.14 1.80 -5.04
CA ARG A 337 -18.41 2.00 -5.75
C ARG A 337 -18.37 1.40 -7.13
N ALA A 338 -19.50 0.89 -7.58
CA ALA A 338 -19.67 0.44 -8.95
C ALA A 338 -21.10 0.67 -9.44
N VAL A 339 -21.22 1.00 -10.72
CA VAL A 339 -22.49 1.20 -11.42
C VAL A 339 -22.51 0.29 -12.64
N ALA A 340 -23.48 -0.62 -12.68
CA ALA A 340 -23.73 -1.47 -13.84
C ALA A 340 -24.78 -0.84 -14.76
N GLY A 341 -24.54 -0.89 -16.07
CA GLY A 341 -25.38 -0.25 -17.06
C GLY A 341 -25.01 1.22 -17.28
N ASP A 342 -25.92 1.94 -17.94
CA ASP A 342 -25.70 3.29 -18.45
C ASP A 342 -26.53 4.36 -17.73
N ASN A 343 -26.82 4.16 -16.44
CA ASN A 343 -27.49 5.17 -15.63
C ASN A 343 -26.55 6.36 -15.39
N GLU A 344 -26.60 7.33 -16.30
CA GLU A 344 -25.80 8.56 -16.28
C GLU A 344 -25.89 9.30 -14.94
N SER A 345 -27.07 9.40 -14.35
CA SER A 345 -27.25 10.07 -13.06
C SER A 345 -26.50 9.37 -11.92
N GLU A 346 -26.49 8.04 -11.89
CA GLU A 346 -25.71 7.27 -10.89
C GLU A 346 -24.20 7.41 -11.12
N ILE A 347 -23.77 7.36 -12.38
CA ILE A 347 -22.36 7.52 -12.77
C ILE A 347 -21.86 8.92 -12.42
N MET A 348 -22.60 9.96 -12.78
CA MET A 348 -22.24 11.34 -12.47
C MET A 348 -22.29 11.60 -10.95
N LYS A 349 -23.23 10.99 -10.23
CA LYS A 349 -23.27 11.06 -8.76
C LYS A 349 -22.05 10.36 -8.12
N MET A 350 -21.54 9.29 -8.73
CA MET A 350 -20.32 8.63 -8.29
C MET A 350 -19.10 9.54 -8.51
N ILE A 351 -18.97 10.12 -9.71
CA ILE A 351 -17.87 11.03 -10.06
C ILE A 351 -17.89 12.30 -9.19
N ALA A 352 -19.06 12.90 -8.98
CA ALA A 352 -19.19 14.13 -8.20
C ALA A 352 -18.87 13.96 -6.69
N GLN A 353 -18.71 12.73 -6.22
CA GLN A 353 -18.37 12.42 -4.83
C GLN A 353 -16.89 12.04 -4.65
N LEU A 354 -16.13 12.01 -5.73
CA LEU A 354 -14.69 11.91 -5.67
C LEU A 354 -14.12 13.13 -4.94
N PRO A 355 -13.00 12.98 -4.21
CA PRO A 355 -12.42 14.07 -3.43
C PRO A 355 -12.02 15.24 -4.33
N ILE A 356 -12.50 16.44 -3.98
CA ILE A 356 -12.15 17.69 -4.67
C ILE A 356 -10.68 17.99 -4.38
N GLU A 357 -9.89 18.28 -5.42
CA GLU A 357 -8.58 18.91 -5.24
C GLU A 357 -8.81 20.33 -4.72
N THR A 358 -8.58 20.53 -3.43
CA THR A 358 -8.42 21.87 -2.88
C THR A 358 -7.01 22.32 -3.25
N ASN A 359 -6.89 23.13 -4.31
CA ASN A 359 -5.72 23.97 -4.53
C ASN A 359 -5.58 24.88 -3.30
N SER A 360 -4.76 24.46 -2.33
CA SER A 360 -4.26 25.37 -1.31
C SER A 360 -3.27 26.30 -1.99
N VAL A 361 -3.67 27.56 -2.08
CA VAL A 361 -2.88 28.71 -2.56
C VAL A 361 -1.56 28.83 -1.80
#